data_AF-A0A853CC48-F1
#
_entry.id   AF-A0A853CC48-F1
#
_cell.length_a   1.000
_cell.length_b   1.000
_cell.length_c   1.000
_cell.angle_alpha   90.00
_cell.angle_beta   90.00
_cell.angle_gamma   90.00
#
_symmetry.space_group_name_H-M   'P 1'
#
loop_
_entity.id
_entity.type
_entity.pdbx_description
1 polymer ?
#
loop_
_entity_poly.entity_id
_entity_poly.type
_entity_poly.pdbx_seq_one_letter_code
_entity_poly.pdbx_strand_id
1 'polypeptide(L)' 'MHARFRVQEITVDGDTTTARLAVSGGGFNGPSTFTFEVAGDRVRSMRITG' A
#
# COMPACT_ATOMS: atom_id res chain seq x y z
N MET A 1 -19.52 -5.22 6.43
CA MET A 1 -18.61 -5.92 5.51
C MET A 1 -17.20 -5.40 5.77
N HIS A 2 -16.21 -6.26 5.98
CA HIS A 2 -14.83 -5.83 6.26
C HIS A 2 -13.97 -5.92 5.00
N ALA A 3 -13.12 -4.92 4.78
CA ALA A 3 -12.06 -5.02 3.80
C ALA A 3 -10.92 -5.90 4.34
N ARG A 4 -10.29 -6.67 3.47
CA ARG A 4 -9.12 -7.49 3.76
C ARG A 4 -7.98 -7.07 2.83
N PHE A 5 -6.81 -6.86 3.43
CA PHE A 5 -5.59 -6.47 2.75
C PHE A 5 -4.56 -7.57 2.92
N ARG A 6 -3.94 -8.01 1.82
CA ARG A 6 -2.84 -8.97 1.83
C ARG A 6 -1.68 -8.39 1.05
N VAL A 7 -0.54 -8.19 1.72
CA VAL A 7 0.70 -7.78 1.07
C VAL A 7 1.16 -8.92 0.17
N GLN A 8 1.48 -8.58 -1.07
CA GLN A 8 2.03 -9.50 -2.07
C GLN A 8 3.52 -9.22 -2.29
N GLU A 9 3.90 -7.95 -2.28
CA GLU A 9 5.26 -7.50 -2.56
C GLU A 9 5.52 -6.18 -1.81
N ILE A 10 6.77 -6.01 -1.39
CA ILE A 10 7.29 -4.76 -0.82
C ILE A 10 8.60 -4.43 -1.54
N THR A 11 8.70 -3.22 -2.03
CA THR A 11 9.93 -2.64 -2.57
C THR A 11 10.28 -1.39 -1.79
N VAL A 12 11.55 -1.23 -1.44
CA VAL A 12 12.07 -0.05 -0.75
C VAL A 12 13.15 0.58 -1.63
N ASP A 13 13.02 1.88 -1.88
CA ASP A 13 13.98 2.70 -2.63
C ASP A 13 14.19 4.03 -1.89
N GLY A 14 15.33 4.15 -1.21
CA GLY A 14 15.61 5.26 -0.30
C GLY A 14 14.49 5.45 0.73
N ASP A 15 13.91 6.64 0.73
CA ASP A 15 12.79 7.02 1.61
C ASP A 15 11.42 6.56 1.08
N THR A 16 11.37 5.85 -0.04
CA THR A 16 10.11 5.39 -0.65
C THR A 16 9.88 3.92 -0.39
N THR A 17 8.74 3.57 0.21
CA THR A 17 8.28 2.17 0.35
C THR A 17 7.04 1.98 -0.52
N THR A 18 7.08 1.00 -1.42
CA THR A 18 5.94 0.62 -2.25
C THR A 18 5.47 -0.79 -1.89
N ALA A 19 4.19 -0.92 -1.54
CA ALA A 19 3.55 -2.19 -1.23
C ALA A 19 2.48 -2.52 -2.28
N ARG A 20 2.58 -3.69 -2.91
CA ARG A 20 1.52 -4.24 -3.75
C ARG A 20 0.62 -5.12 -2.89
N LEU A 21 -0.67 -4.82 -2.89
CA LEU A 21 -1.66 -5.46 -2.03
C LEU A 21 -2.74 -6.12 -2.89
N ALA A 22 -3.14 -7.34 -2.52
CA ALA A 22 -4.43 -7.87 -2.90
C ALA A 22 -5.47 -7.34 -1.90
N VAL A 23 -6.43 -6.56 -2.41
CA VAL A 23 -7.53 -5.99 -1.64
C VAL A 23 -8.82 -6.74 -2.00
N SER A 24 -9.59 -7.11 -0.98
CA SER A 24 -10.87 -7.78 -1.15
C SER A 24 -11.88 -7.32 -0.11
N GLY A 25 -13.16 -7.48 -0.41
CA GLY A 25 -14.25 -7.07 0.46
C GLY A 25 -14.60 -5.58 0.33
N GLY A 26 -15.71 -5.17 0.96
CA GLY A 26 -16.20 -3.78 0.90
C GLY A 26 -16.65 -3.29 -0.48
N GLY A 27 -16.81 -4.17 -1.48
CA GLY A 27 -17.21 -3.79 -2.84
C GLY A 27 -16.06 -3.60 -3.84
N PHE A 28 -14.80 -3.65 -3.39
CA PHE A 28 -13.62 -3.67 -4.26
C PHE A 28 -12.89 -5.00 -4.14
N ASN A 29 -12.53 -5.59 -5.29
CA ASN A 29 -11.73 -6.82 -5.34
C ASN A 29 -10.69 -6.66 -6.46
N GLY A 30 -9.44 -6.43 -6.09
CA GLY A 30 -8.38 -6.15 -7.06
C GLY A 30 -7.04 -5.84 -6.41
N PRO A 31 -5.96 -5.77 -7.23
CA PRO A 31 -4.69 -5.28 -6.75
C PRO A 31 -4.77 -3.78 -6.44
N SER A 32 -3.93 -3.32 -5.52
CA SER A 32 -3.68 -1.90 -5.31
C SER A 32 -2.22 -1.70 -4.93
N THR A 33 -1.65 -0.60 -5.39
CA THR A 33 -0.29 -0.20 -5.05
C THR A 33 -0.36 0.96 -4.07
N PHE A 34 0.29 0.79 -2.92
CA PHE A 34 0.39 1.79 -1.87
C PHE A 34 1.85 2.25 -1.85
N THR A 35 2.09 3.53 -2.10
CA THR A 35 3.41 4.14 -2.03
C THR A 35 3.47 5.10 -0.86
N PHE A 36 4.46 4.92 0.00
CA PHE A 36 4.73 5.73 1.18
C PHE A 36 6.06 6.45 0.98
N GLU A 37 6.09 7.75 1.24
CA GLU A 37 7.34 8.48 1.46
C GLU A 37 7.56 8.58 2.97
N VAL A 38 8.74 8.18 3.44
CA VAL A 38 9.13 8.14 4.85
C VAL A 38 10.10 9.30 5.11
N ALA A 39 9.99 9.93 6.28
CA ALA A 39 10.95 10.91 6.75
C ALA A 39 11.30 10.56 8.20
N GLY A 40 12.47 9.93 8.39
CA GLY A 40 12.86 9.35 9.67
C GLY A 40 11.98 8.15 10.02
N ASP A 41 11.24 8.24 11.12
CA ASP A 41 10.33 7.19 11.62
C ASP A 41 8.86 7.46 11.29
N ARG A 42 8.57 8.47 10.46
CA ARG A 42 7.19 8.87 10.11
C ARG A 42 6.92 8.75 8.63
N VAL A 43 5.69 8.34 8.29
CA VAL A 43 5.16 8.50 6.94
C VAL A 43 4.88 9.99 6.71
N ARG A 44 5.55 10.57 5.71
CA ARG A 44 5.36 11.94 5.26
C ARG A 44 4.19 12.05 4.29
N SER A 45 4.07 11.11 3.36
CA SER A 45 3.00 11.10 2.35
C SER A 45 2.62 9.67 1.98
N MET A 46 1.40 9.49 1.47
CA MET A 46 0.89 8.21 1.00
C MET A 46 0.06 8.42 -0.26
N ARG A 47 0.33 7.60 -1.28
CA ARG A 47 -0.45 7.54 -2.52
C ARG A 47 -0.95 6.12 -2.75
N ILE A 48 -2.22 5.99 -3.15
CA ILE A 48 -2.81 4.72 -3.58
C ILE A 48 -3.14 4.81 -5.06
N THR A 49 -2.83 3.76 -5.82
CA THR A 49 -3.29 3.56 -7.20
C THR A 49 -3.88 2.16 -7.35
N GLY A 50 -5.00 2.03 -8.08
CA GLY A 50 -5.67 0.77 -8.39
C GLY A 50 -5.49 0.36 -9.84
#